data_AF-A0A7C2UI12-F1
#
_entry.id   AF-A0A7C2UI12-F1
#
_cell.length_a   1.000
_cell.length_b   1.000
_cell.length_c   1.000
_cell.angle_alpha   90.00
_cell.angle_beta   90.00
_cell.angle_gamma   90.00
#
_symmetry.space_group_name_H-M   'P 1'
#
loop_
_entity.id
_entity.type
_entity.pdbx_description
1 polymer ?
#
loop_
_entity_poly.entity_id
_entity_poly.type
_entity_poly.pdbx_seq_one_letter_code
_entity_poly.pdbx_strand_id
1 'polypeptide(L)'
;MADGLKPIRRVVTGNDERGRSKVVWDGPAPNSHEASMGSGRGHTDLWVWNETPAPLSGQNDDGNLPYTFCGPPNGGHFRVVQARPRPADYDPAKDREAVPPHPPRLRPGGRGTWDRGGNNAYSSAMHKTETVDYGIVMAGERGLILDDCELVMNPGDIVIQVGAWHQWTMPKGAMMAFDMIGARFVDGEAGLGQGNDQPLTTVPRLPDGVKPTRRIVTIDREPGKSSLVCDGPAPDVRTDPARPGYACARLWVTDSTPAKIVFETLHLPYTLEPPPQGSVCRVETFPPDDAWKGKVGAAQVQAFYRAMGSPGASTWSPLAPHPYMQKTRTLDFCVVLEGEIVLVLDTQEVALKAGDVVIQRGTHHAWSNRSTRPAVVAIASHDGRP
;
A
#
# COMPACT_ATOMS: atom_id res chain seq x y z
N MET A 1 27.00 -11.03 -8.02
CA MET A 1 25.83 -10.16 -8.27
C MET A 1 25.29 -9.79 -6.90
N ALA A 2 24.99 -8.51 -6.67
CA ALA A 2 25.00 -7.84 -5.36
C ALA A 2 24.39 -8.65 -4.19
N ASP A 3 25.21 -8.91 -3.17
CA ASP A 3 24.85 -9.59 -1.92
C ASP A 3 24.06 -8.68 -0.95
N GLY A 4 23.23 -7.77 -1.45
CA GLY A 4 22.54 -6.76 -0.64
C GLY A 4 21.10 -6.51 -1.07
N LEU A 5 20.37 -5.74 -0.27
CA LEU A 5 19.01 -5.31 -0.63
C LEU A 5 19.05 -4.45 -1.91
N LYS A 6 18.13 -4.70 -2.85
CA LYS A 6 18.01 -3.85 -4.03
C LYS A 6 17.55 -2.44 -3.59
N PRO A 7 18.26 -1.36 -3.94
CA PRO A 7 17.81 -0.02 -3.57
C PRO A 7 16.43 0.29 -4.16
N ILE A 8 15.56 0.88 -3.34
CA ILE A 8 14.23 1.33 -3.76
C ILE A 8 14.31 2.83 -4.03
N ARG A 9 14.05 3.24 -5.27
CA ARG A 9 13.96 4.67 -5.61
C ARG A 9 12.68 5.23 -5.00
N ARG A 10 12.82 6.27 -4.18
CA ARG A 10 11.74 6.97 -3.50
C ARG A 10 11.80 8.45 -3.86
N VAL A 11 10.71 8.96 -4.41
CA VAL A 11 10.50 10.38 -4.69
C VAL A 11 9.62 10.95 -3.60
N VAL A 12 10.15 11.87 -2.81
CA VAL A 12 9.41 12.52 -1.73
C VAL A 12 9.09 13.95 -2.15
N THR A 13 7.82 14.30 -2.08
CA THR A 13 7.33 15.63 -2.46
C THR A 13 7.16 16.54 -1.25
N GLY A 14 7.10 17.85 -1.51
CA GLY A 14 6.78 18.87 -0.54
C GLY A 14 6.48 20.19 -1.24
N ASN A 15 6.35 21.27 -0.48
CA ASN A 15 6.11 22.59 -1.06
C ASN A 15 7.34 23.48 -0.92
N ASP A 16 7.58 24.36 -1.90
CA ASP A 16 8.56 25.43 -1.81
C ASP A 16 8.08 26.59 -0.89
N GLU A 17 8.92 27.60 -0.71
CA GLU A 17 8.60 28.78 0.12
C GLU A 17 7.38 29.58 -0.35
N ARG A 18 6.95 29.38 -1.60
CA ARG A 18 5.77 30.01 -2.20
C ARG A 18 4.54 29.10 -2.19
N GLY A 19 4.65 27.91 -1.57
CA GLY A 19 3.57 26.93 -1.50
C GLY A 19 3.37 26.12 -2.80
N ARG A 20 4.32 26.18 -3.75
CA ARG A 20 4.27 25.39 -4.99
C ARG A 20 4.86 24.01 -4.75
N SER A 21 4.25 22.98 -5.31
CA SER A 21 4.75 21.61 -5.15
C SER A 21 6.08 21.38 -5.87
N LYS A 22 6.96 20.62 -5.22
CA LYS A 22 8.29 20.25 -5.71
C LYS A 22 8.69 18.86 -5.21
N VAL A 23 9.75 18.33 -5.80
CA VAL A 23 10.49 17.22 -5.21
C VAL A 23 11.40 17.77 -4.12
N VAL A 24 11.40 17.11 -2.96
CA VAL A 24 12.34 17.39 -1.87
C VAL A 24 13.47 16.38 -1.88
N TRP A 25 13.17 15.11 -2.14
CA TRP A 25 14.15 14.04 -2.29
C TRP A 25 13.81 13.14 -3.47
N ASP A 26 14.81 12.77 -4.27
CA ASP A 26 14.72 11.73 -5.30
C ASP A 26 16.00 10.91 -5.28
N GLY A 27 15.89 9.65 -4.91
CA GLY A 27 17.03 8.77 -4.77
C GLY A 27 16.66 7.45 -4.08
N PRO A 28 17.65 6.62 -3.73
CA PRO A 28 17.40 5.43 -2.94
C PRO A 28 16.86 5.81 -1.55
N ALA A 29 15.89 5.05 -1.04
CA ALA A 29 15.41 5.23 0.32
C ALA A 29 16.54 4.98 1.33
N PRO A 30 16.66 5.84 2.36
CA PRO A 30 17.90 5.94 3.13
C PRO A 30 18.07 4.84 4.19
N ASN A 31 16.98 4.22 4.64
CA ASN A 31 16.97 3.39 5.84
C ASN A 31 16.80 1.91 5.48
N SER A 32 17.88 1.29 5.00
CA SER A 32 17.92 -0.13 4.62
C SER A 32 18.57 -0.97 5.71
N HIS A 33 17.87 -2.01 6.16
CA HIS A 33 18.30 -2.93 7.21
C HIS A 33 18.52 -4.32 6.62
N GLU A 34 19.76 -4.60 6.24
CA GLU A 34 20.15 -5.91 5.72
C GLU A 34 20.08 -6.98 6.81
N ALA A 35 19.65 -8.19 6.44
CA ALA A 35 19.54 -9.34 7.33
C ALA A 35 18.70 -9.14 8.61
N SER A 36 17.92 -8.06 8.70
CA SER A 36 17.13 -7.70 9.90
C SER A 36 16.02 -8.71 10.21
N MET A 37 15.71 -9.60 9.26
CA MET A 37 14.68 -10.64 9.37
C MET A 37 15.29 -12.03 9.11
N GLY A 38 16.60 -12.18 9.28
CA GLY A 38 17.35 -13.40 8.93
C GLY A 38 18.26 -13.22 7.72
N SER A 39 19.23 -14.11 7.53
CA SER A 39 20.30 -13.99 6.53
C SER A 39 19.80 -13.87 5.09
N GLY A 40 18.60 -14.38 4.79
CA GLY A 40 17.96 -14.29 3.47
C GLY A 40 17.04 -13.08 3.27
N ARG A 41 16.79 -12.25 4.29
CA ARG A 41 15.71 -11.25 4.33
C ARG A 41 16.11 -9.94 4.98
N GLY A 42 15.67 -8.84 4.38
CA GLY A 42 15.80 -7.52 4.98
C GLY A 42 14.68 -6.61 4.55
N HIS A 43 14.68 -5.39 5.09
CA HIS A 43 13.69 -4.39 4.73
C HIS A 43 14.33 -3.03 4.52
N THR A 44 13.64 -2.19 3.75
CA THR A 44 13.95 -0.77 3.60
C THR A 44 12.72 0.01 4.04
N ASP A 45 12.87 0.85 5.06
CA ASP A 45 11.83 1.78 5.47
C ASP A 45 11.76 2.95 4.48
N LEU A 46 10.55 3.22 3.98
CA LEU A 46 10.28 4.27 3.00
C LEU A 46 9.67 5.50 3.66
N TRP A 47 8.85 5.34 4.71
CA TRP A 47 8.34 6.45 5.50
C TRP A 47 7.80 5.93 6.84
N VAL A 48 7.88 6.74 7.89
CA VAL A 48 7.24 6.47 9.19
C VAL A 48 6.43 7.71 9.56
N TRP A 49 5.21 7.53 10.06
CA TRP A 49 4.44 8.63 10.63
C TRP A 49 3.96 8.24 12.04
N ASN A 50 4.17 9.13 13.00
CA ASN A 50 3.93 8.81 14.41
C ASN A 50 2.47 9.01 14.85
N GLU A 51 1.72 9.81 14.09
CA GLU A 51 0.37 10.25 14.43
C GLU A 51 -0.47 10.43 13.16
N THR A 52 -1.76 10.14 13.26
CA THR A 52 -2.77 10.43 12.24
C THR A 52 -3.76 11.45 12.83
N PRO A 53 -4.01 12.60 12.19
CA PRO A 53 -3.56 12.96 10.84
C PRO A 53 -2.05 13.27 10.75
N ALA A 54 -1.40 12.77 9.71
CA ALA A 54 0.04 12.90 9.51
C ALA A 54 0.45 14.36 9.24
N PRO A 55 1.50 14.89 9.89
CA PRO A 55 2.05 16.20 9.54
C PRO A 55 2.52 16.25 8.08
N LEU A 56 1.96 17.16 7.29
CA LEU A 56 2.33 17.31 5.87
C LEU A 56 3.43 18.35 5.69
N SER A 57 3.50 19.37 6.56
CA SER A 57 4.63 20.29 6.64
C SER A 57 5.81 19.69 7.41
N GLY A 58 7.02 20.13 7.05
CA GLY A 58 8.26 19.67 7.68
C GLY A 58 9.39 19.53 6.67
N GLN A 59 10.63 19.69 7.13
CA GLN A 59 11.83 19.50 6.31
C GLN A 59 12.55 18.18 6.65
N ASN A 60 12.00 17.40 7.57
CA ASN A 60 12.55 16.11 7.95
C ASN A 60 12.23 15.06 6.88
N ASP A 61 13.19 14.17 6.66
CA ASP A 61 12.96 12.92 5.94
C ASP A 61 12.62 11.85 6.97
N ASP A 62 11.33 11.63 7.20
CA ASP A 62 10.84 10.68 8.20
C ASP A 62 11.05 9.22 7.80
N GLY A 63 11.59 8.96 6.60
CA GLY A 63 12.18 7.66 6.27
C GLY A 63 13.41 7.32 7.13
N ASN A 64 14.05 8.32 7.75
CA ASN A 64 15.17 8.13 8.68
C ASN A 64 14.75 7.96 10.15
N LEU A 65 13.45 7.99 10.45
CA LEU A 65 13.01 7.76 11.82
C LEU A 65 13.39 6.35 12.28
N PRO A 66 13.65 6.15 13.59
CA PRO A 66 13.98 4.84 14.12
C PRO A 66 12.89 3.82 13.82
N TYR A 67 13.32 2.65 13.38
CA TYR A 67 12.44 1.52 13.17
C TYR A 67 11.79 1.10 14.50
N THR A 68 10.47 0.94 14.46
CA THR A 68 9.69 0.21 15.47
C THR A 68 8.75 -0.77 14.78
N PHE A 69 8.68 -2.00 15.28
CA PHE A 69 7.71 -3.01 14.83
C PHE A 69 6.56 -3.11 15.84
N CYS A 70 5.29 -3.04 15.45
CA CYS A 70 4.74 -2.96 14.08
C CYS A 70 4.57 -1.53 13.55
N GLY A 71 5.21 -0.56 14.19
CA GLY A 71 5.13 0.86 13.86
C GLY A 71 4.56 1.66 15.04
N PRO A 72 4.42 2.98 14.89
CA PRO A 72 3.77 3.84 15.87
C PRO A 72 2.26 3.51 16.01
N PRO A 73 1.72 3.34 17.22
CA PRO A 73 0.32 2.91 17.42
C PRO A 73 -0.71 3.93 16.93
N ASN A 74 -0.35 5.22 16.89
CA ASN A 74 -1.21 6.30 16.42
C ASN A 74 -0.91 6.68 14.96
N GLY A 75 -0.10 5.90 14.25
CA GLY A 75 0.28 6.16 12.87
C GLY A 75 0.63 4.84 12.18
N GLY A 76 1.84 4.74 11.66
CA GLY A 76 2.29 3.54 10.97
C GLY A 76 3.64 3.69 10.28
N HIS A 77 3.97 2.71 9.43
CA HIS A 77 5.12 2.82 8.55
C HIS A 77 4.82 2.23 7.17
N PHE A 78 5.55 2.73 6.19
CA PHE A 78 5.57 2.20 4.83
C PHE A 78 6.97 1.67 4.53
N ARG A 79 7.08 0.40 4.17
CA ARG A 79 8.35 -0.29 3.98
C ARG A 79 8.30 -1.28 2.84
N VAL A 80 9.47 -1.70 2.37
CA VAL A 80 9.62 -2.79 1.42
C VAL A 80 10.43 -3.91 2.05
N VAL A 81 9.85 -5.10 2.11
CA VAL A 81 10.54 -6.32 2.52
C VAL A 81 11.03 -7.05 1.29
N GLN A 82 12.32 -7.43 1.29
CA GLN A 82 12.93 -8.22 0.23
C GLN A 82 13.46 -9.53 0.79
N ALA A 83 13.28 -10.61 0.05
CA ALA A 83 14.00 -11.86 0.30
C ALA A 83 14.67 -12.37 -0.94
N ARG A 84 15.79 -13.06 -0.68
CA ARG A 84 16.54 -13.79 -1.69
C ARG A 84 15.82 -15.10 -2.05
N PRO A 85 15.98 -15.57 -3.28
CA PRO A 85 15.55 -16.92 -3.64
C PRO A 85 16.26 -17.96 -2.78
N ARG A 86 15.56 -19.06 -2.53
CA ARG A 86 16.12 -20.24 -1.88
C ARG A 86 17.14 -20.92 -2.80
N PRO A 87 18.38 -21.18 -2.35
CA PRO A 87 19.36 -21.95 -3.09
C PRO A 87 18.84 -23.35 -3.44
N ALA A 88 19.32 -23.90 -4.55
CA ALA A 88 18.91 -25.23 -5.02
C ALA A 88 19.35 -26.36 -4.07
N ASP A 89 20.44 -26.15 -3.34
CA ASP A 89 21.05 -27.07 -2.37
C ASP A 89 20.60 -26.80 -0.92
N TYR A 90 19.55 -25.98 -0.73
CA TYR A 90 18.99 -25.74 0.60
C TYR A 90 18.51 -27.03 1.26
N ASP A 91 19.06 -27.31 2.44
CA ASP A 91 18.71 -28.44 3.29
C ASP A 91 17.97 -27.93 4.54
N PRO A 92 16.64 -28.13 4.66
CA PRO A 92 15.88 -27.72 5.84
C PRO A 92 16.43 -28.26 7.16
N ALA A 93 17.08 -29.43 7.15
CA ALA A 93 17.67 -30.02 8.36
C ALA A 93 18.93 -29.27 8.84
N LYS A 94 19.52 -28.44 7.98
CA LYS A 94 20.70 -27.60 8.29
C LYS A 94 20.35 -26.14 8.54
N ASP A 95 19.07 -25.76 8.45
CA ASP A 95 18.64 -24.39 8.64
C ASP A 95 18.73 -23.98 10.12
N ARG A 96 19.65 -23.06 10.41
CA ARG A 96 19.88 -22.53 11.76
C ARG A 96 18.86 -21.48 12.18
N GLU A 97 18.06 -20.96 11.25
CA GLU A 97 16.97 -20.02 11.48
C GLU A 97 15.61 -20.73 11.65
N ALA A 98 15.59 -22.07 11.52
CA ALA A 98 14.39 -22.86 11.75
C ALA A 98 13.95 -22.80 13.22
N VAL A 99 12.72 -22.37 13.43
CA VAL A 99 12.07 -22.37 14.75
C VAL A 99 10.84 -23.27 14.66
N PRO A 100 10.79 -24.36 15.46
CA PRO A 100 9.61 -25.21 15.52
C PRO A 100 8.35 -24.43 15.90
N PRO A 101 7.16 -24.88 15.48
CA PRO A 101 5.91 -24.35 16.00
C PRO A 101 5.87 -24.42 17.53
N HIS A 102 5.30 -23.41 18.16
CA HIS A 102 5.11 -23.35 19.60
C HIS A 102 3.76 -22.68 19.93
N PRO A 103 3.25 -22.78 21.16
CA PRO A 103 2.02 -22.06 21.54
C PRO A 103 2.12 -20.56 21.25
N PRO A 104 1.02 -19.88 20.88
CA PRO A 104 1.02 -18.44 20.70
C PRO A 104 1.58 -17.71 21.90
N ARG A 105 2.46 -16.73 21.66
CA ARG A 105 3.00 -15.85 22.70
C ARG A 105 3.21 -14.44 22.16
N LEU A 106 3.09 -13.47 23.05
CA LEU A 106 3.50 -12.10 22.77
C LEU A 106 5.02 -12.04 22.59
N ARG A 107 5.49 -11.38 21.53
CA ARG A 107 6.92 -11.16 21.32
C ARG A 107 7.47 -10.21 22.37
N PRO A 108 8.63 -10.51 23.00
CA PRO A 108 9.31 -9.54 23.85
C PRO A 108 9.56 -8.22 23.10
N GLY A 109 9.03 -7.11 23.61
CA GLY A 109 9.10 -5.79 22.95
C GLY A 109 8.23 -5.63 21.70
N GLY A 110 7.47 -6.67 21.31
CA GLY A 110 6.48 -6.61 20.23
C GLY A 110 5.27 -5.81 20.70
N ARG A 111 5.15 -4.57 20.23
CA ARG A 111 4.01 -3.68 20.52
C ARG A 111 2.76 -4.23 19.84
N GLY A 112 2.10 -5.20 20.48
CA GLY A 112 0.96 -5.90 19.88
C GLY A 112 1.39 -6.86 18.76
N THR A 113 2.43 -7.68 19.01
CA THR A 113 2.87 -8.72 18.06
C THR A 113 2.90 -10.08 18.73
N TRP A 114 2.21 -11.06 18.16
CA TRP A 114 2.25 -12.45 18.61
C TRP A 114 2.85 -13.33 17.54
N ASP A 115 3.51 -14.40 17.94
CA ASP A 115 3.93 -15.45 17.03
C ASP A 115 3.72 -16.85 17.63
N ARG A 116 3.67 -17.85 16.76
CA ARG A 116 3.58 -19.27 17.11
C ARG A 116 4.63 -20.12 16.37
N GLY A 117 5.79 -19.53 16.09
CA GLY A 117 6.92 -20.20 15.43
C GLY A 117 6.65 -20.62 13.98
N GLY A 118 7.32 -21.69 13.55
CA GLY A 118 7.19 -22.27 12.19
C GLY A 118 8.01 -21.57 11.11
N ASN A 119 8.87 -20.62 11.49
CA ASN A 119 9.77 -19.93 10.55
C ASN A 119 11.02 -20.73 10.21
N ASN A 120 11.65 -20.32 9.12
CA ASN A 120 12.97 -20.76 8.67
C ASN A 120 13.64 -19.59 7.90
N ALA A 121 14.76 -19.81 7.21
CA ALA A 121 15.47 -18.76 6.47
C ALA A 121 14.68 -18.17 5.28
N TYR A 122 13.60 -18.83 4.82
CA TYR A 122 12.79 -18.46 3.66
C TYR A 122 11.29 -18.27 3.93
N SER A 123 10.86 -18.47 5.19
CA SER A 123 9.53 -18.10 5.67
C SER A 123 9.56 -17.27 6.94
N SER A 124 8.62 -16.33 7.09
CA SER A 124 8.41 -15.65 8.37
C SER A 124 7.87 -16.61 9.42
N ALA A 125 7.77 -16.17 10.67
CA ALA A 125 6.96 -16.93 11.63
C ALA A 125 5.49 -16.80 11.25
N MET A 126 4.68 -17.74 11.69
CA MET A 126 3.25 -17.52 11.78
C MET A 126 3.01 -16.48 12.89
N HIS A 127 2.52 -15.30 12.52
CA HIS A 127 2.43 -14.15 13.40
C HIS A 127 1.18 -13.32 13.13
N LYS A 128 0.77 -12.54 14.12
CA LYS A 128 -0.26 -11.50 13.97
C LYS A 128 0.14 -10.22 14.70
N THR A 129 -0.45 -9.13 14.28
CA THR A 129 -0.09 -7.77 14.68
C THR A 129 -1.35 -6.95 14.95
N GLU A 130 -1.29 -6.01 15.89
CA GLU A 130 -2.32 -4.97 16.06
C GLU A 130 -2.22 -3.93 14.93
N THR A 131 -2.38 -4.39 13.69
CA THR A 131 -2.32 -3.54 12.50
C THR A 131 -3.35 -3.95 11.45
N VAL A 132 -3.70 -2.99 10.60
CA VAL A 132 -4.25 -3.26 9.28
C VAL A 132 -3.15 -2.98 8.27
N ASP A 133 -2.78 -3.97 7.47
CA ASP A 133 -1.67 -3.84 6.52
C ASP A 133 -2.17 -3.87 5.08
N TYR A 134 -1.71 -2.94 4.26
CA TYR A 134 -1.80 -3.05 2.81
C TYR A 134 -0.50 -3.66 2.29
N GLY A 135 -0.55 -4.97 2.02
CA GLY A 135 0.55 -5.74 1.47
C GLY A 135 0.52 -5.76 -0.05
N ILE A 136 1.52 -5.15 -0.70
CA ILE A 136 1.55 -4.91 -2.14
C ILE A 136 2.74 -5.64 -2.76
N VAL A 137 2.50 -6.63 -3.61
CA VAL A 137 3.59 -7.37 -4.27
C VAL A 137 4.14 -6.53 -5.43
N MET A 138 5.43 -6.18 -5.35
CA MET A 138 6.11 -5.35 -6.35
C MET A 138 6.88 -6.19 -7.38
N ALA A 139 7.50 -7.29 -6.94
CA ALA A 139 8.26 -8.19 -7.81
C ALA A 139 8.40 -9.59 -7.18
N GLY A 140 8.58 -10.60 -8.04
CA GLY A 140 8.67 -12.00 -7.59
C GLY A 140 7.32 -12.56 -7.11
N GLU A 141 7.37 -13.74 -6.51
CA GLU A 141 6.19 -14.45 -6.01
C GLU A 141 6.24 -14.53 -4.48
N ARG A 142 5.13 -14.19 -3.83
CA ARG A 142 4.97 -14.26 -2.37
C ARG A 142 3.91 -15.30 -2.03
N GLY A 143 4.25 -16.28 -1.21
CA GLY A 143 3.23 -17.15 -0.61
C GLY A 143 2.68 -16.53 0.68
N LEU A 144 1.39 -16.65 0.86
CA LEU A 144 0.65 -16.28 2.06
C LEU A 144 -0.02 -17.55 2.61
N ILE A 145 0.35 -17.92 3.82
CA ILE A 145 -0.21 -19.04 4.56
C ILE A 145 -1.08 -18.48 5.69
N LEU A 146 -2.33 -18.91 5.72
CA LEU A 146 -3.28 -18.76 6.83
C LEU A 146 -3.50 -20.15 7.49
N ASP A 147 -4.34 -20.22 8.50
CA ASP A 147 -4.67 -21.52 9.13
C ASP A 147 -5.47 -22.46 8.23
N ASP A 148 -6.29 -21.91 7.34
CA ASP A 148 -7.22 -22.70 6.50
C ASP A 148 -6.85 -22.73 5.01
N CYS A 149 -5.88 -21.92 4.57
CA CYS A 149 -5.47 -21.87 3.17
C CYS A 149 -4.03 -21.39 2.99
N GLU A 150 -3.49 -21.72 1.82
CA GLU A 150 -2.25 -21.18 1.29
C GLU A 150 -2.51 -20.64 -0.12
N LEU A 151 -1.99 -19.46 -0.42
CA LEU A 151 -2.14 -18.83 -1.72
C LEU A 151 -0.85 -18.17 -2.17
N VAL A 152 -0.67 -18.10 -3.50
CA VAL A 152 0.45 -17.41 -4.13
C VAL A 152 -0.04 -16.07 -4.67
N MET A 153 0.72 -15.03 -4.36
CA MET A 153 0.54 -13.65 -4.80
C MET A 153 1.61 -13.28 -5.82
N ASN A 154 1.19 -12.62 -6.91
CA ASN A 154 2.03 -12.17 -8.01
C ASN A 154 2.19 -10.64 -8.01
N PRO A 155 3.14 -10.06 -8.77
CA PRO A 155 3.28 -8.61 -8.87
C PRO A 155 1.96 -7.92 -9.25
N GLY A 156 1.57 -6.92 -8.47
CA GLY A 156 0.31 -6.20 -8.58
C GLY A 156 -0.82 -6.74 -7.70
N ASP A 157 -0.69 -7.95 -7.14
CA ASP A 157 -1.65 -8.47 -6.16
C ASP A 157 -1.52 -7.71 -4.83
N ILE A 158 -2.67 -7.40 -4.21
CA ILE A 158 -2.74 -6.69 -2.93
C ILE A 158 -3.56 -7.49 -1.92
N VAL A 159 -2.97 -7.69 -0.74
CA VAL A 159 -3.64 -8.24 0.42
C VAL A 159 -3.88 -7.15 1.45
N ILE A 160 -5.10 -7.13 1.96
CA ILE A 160 -5.49 -6.36 3.13
C ILE A 160 -5.46 -7.31 4.32
N GLN A 161 -4.40 -7.22 5.11
CA GLN A 161 -4.20 -8.06 6.29
C GLN A 161 -4.86 -7.39 7.49
N VAL A 162 -6.01 -7.91 7.94
CA VAL A 162 -6.79 -7.29 9.03
C VAL A 162 -6.49 -8.02 10.34
N GLY A 163 -5.30 -7.77 10.89
CA GLY A 163 -4.86 -8.33 12.17
C GLY A 163 -4.82 -9.86 12.25
N ALA A 164 -4.80 -10.54 11.11
CA ALA A 164 -4.91 -12.00 11.05
C ALA A 164 -3.58 -12.70 11.35
N TRP A 165 -3.65 -13.94 11.87
CA TRP A 165 -2.51 -14.86 11.85
C TRP A 165 -2.07 -15.15 10.42
N HIS A 166 -0.80 -14.92 10.12
CA HIS A 166 -0.29 -15.21 8.80
C HIS A 166 1.20 -15.54 8.79
N GLN A 167 1.59 -16.29 7.78
CA GLN A 167 2.99 -16.59 7.48
C GLN A 167 3.27 -16.26 6.01
N TRP A 168 4.43 -15.66 5.80
CA TRP A 168 4.93 -15.32 4.48
C TRP A 168 5.97 -16.35 4.04
N THR A 169 5.85 -16.84 2.81
CA THR A 169 6.86 -17.70 2.17
C THR A 169 7.40 -17.05 0.90
N MET A 170 8.71 -17.24 0.64
CA MET A 170 9.40 -16.52 -0.44
C MET A 170 10.39 -17.44 -1.19
N PRO A 171 9.98 -18.63 -1.65
CA PRO A 171 10.92 -19.64 -2.16
C PRO A 171 11.71 -19.17 -3.39
N LYS A 172 11.13 -18.30 -4.23
CA LYS A 172 11.77 -17.74 -5.43
C LYS A 172 12.31 -16.31 -5.23
N GLY A 173 12.27 -15.79 -4.00
CA GLY A 173 12.53 -14.39 -3.72
C GLY A 173 11.36 -13.50 -4.12
N ALA A 174 11.19 -12.40 -3.38
CA ALA A 174 10.12 -11.44 -3.63
C ALA A 174 10.44 -10.08 -3.03
N MET A 175 9.78 -9.06 -3.57
CA MET A 175 9.75 -7.69 -3.08
C MET A 175 8.29 -7.31 -2.82
N MET A 176 7.97 -6.99 -1.58
CA MET A 176 6.61 -6.65 -1.15
C MET A 176 6.63 -5.42 -0.28
N ALA A 177 5.85 -4.41 -0.65
CA ALA A 177 5.63 -3.24 0.18
C ALA A 177 4.56 -3.53 1.23
N PHE A 178 4.72 -2.94 2.42
CA PHE A 178 3.76 -3.01 3.51
C PHE A 178 3.50 -1.59 4.00
N ASP A 179 2.26 -1.15 3.85
CA ASP A 179 1.71 0.00 4.56
C ASP A 179 1.02 -0.52 5.82
N MET A 180 1.71 -0.46 6.95
CA MET A 180 1.26 -1.02 8.23
C MET A 180 0.66 0.09 9.08
N ILE A 181 -0.65 0.04 9.31
CA ILE A 181 -1.41 1.05 10.03
C ILE A 181 -1.73 0.51 11.42
N GLY A 182 -1.42 1.28 12.46
CA GLY A 182 -1.75 0.92 13.84
C GLY A 182 -3.25 0.65 14.00
N ALA A 183 -3.59 -0.49 14.61
CA ALA A 183 -4.96 -0.91 14.88
C ALA A 183 -5.13 -1.31 16.35
N ARG A 184 -6.35 -1.72 16.74
CA ARG A 184 -6.60 -2.33 18.05
C ARG A 184 -7.47 -3.57 17.95
N PHE A 185 -7.11 -4.58 18.72
CA PHE A 185 -8.02 -5.66 19.05
C PHE A 185 -9.02 -5.20 20.11
N VAL A 186 -10.31 -5.28 19.79
CA VAL A 186 -11.39 -4.83 20.68
C VAL A 186 -11.82 -5.91 21.67
N ASP A 187 -11.37 -7.15 21.46
CA ASP A 187 -11.73 -8.35 22.22
C ASP A 187 -10.54 -9.01 22.93
N GLY A 188 -9.46 -8.26 23.13
CA GLY A 188 -8.26 -8.73 23.83
C GLY A 188 -7.35 -9.60 22.97
N GLU A 189 -6.71 -10.60 23.57
CA GLU A 189 -5.66 -11.39 22.92
C GLU A 189 -6.15 -12.28 21.77
N ALA A 190 -7.46 -12.56 21.70
CA ALA A 190 -8.04 -13.28 20.58
C ALA A 190 -7.86 -12.47 19.27
N GLY A 191 -8.08 -11.15 19.36
CA GLY A 191 -7.91 -10.22 18.26
C GLY A 191 -8.74 -10.56 17.05
N LEU A 192 -10.03 -10.85 17.27
CA LEU A 192 -10.96 -11.22 16.22
C LEU A 192 -11.51 -9.98 15.52
N GLY A 193 -11.79 -10.14 14.23
CA GLY A 193 -12.61 -9.17 13.51
C GLY A 193 -14.01 -9.11 14.09
N GLN A 194 -14.48 -7.89 14.37
CA GLN A 194 -15.86 -7.69 14.84
C GLN A 194 -16.66 -6.77 13.91
N GLY A 195 -17.82 -7.25 13.49
CA GLY A 195 -18.80 -6.48 12.72
C GLY A 195 -18.46 -6.33 11.24
N ASN A 196 -19.44 -5.78 10.51
CA ASN A 196 -19.43 -5.58 9.05
C ASN A 196 -19.24 -6.88 8.25
N ASP A 197 -19.88 -7.97 8.68
CA ASP A 197 -19.67 -9.34 8.18
C ASP A 197 -20.19 -9.61 6.75
N GLN A 198 -20.55 -8.57 6.00
CA GLN A 198 -21.03 -8.67 4.62
C GLN A 198 -19.98 -8.07 3.67
N PRO A 199 -19.10 -8.90 3.09
CA PRO A 199 -18.12 -8.43 2.13
C PRO A 199 -18.82 -8.02 0.84
N LEU A 200 -18.29 -6.99 0.17
CA LEU A 200 -18.75 -6.67 -1.17
C LEU A 200 -18.24 -7.74 -2.14
N THR A 201 -19.17 -8.38 -2.87
CA THR A 201 -18.89 -9.51 -3.78
C THR A 201 -19.19 -9.19 -5.24
N THR A 202 -19.61 -7.96 -5.54
CA THR A 202 -19.92 -7.52 -6.89
C THR A 202 -18.67 -7.54 -7.76
N VAL A 203 -18.72 -8.13 -8.95
CA VAL A 203 -17.63 -8.03 -9.93
C VAL A 203 -18.01 -6.97 -10.96
N PRO A 204 -17.40 -5.78 -10.94
CA PRO A 204 -17.77 -4.72 -11.86
C PRO A 204 -17.32 -5.04 -13.29
N ARG A 205 -18.10 -4.56 -14.28
CA ARG A 205 -17.66 -4.57 -15.67
C ARG A 205 -16.59 -3.49 -15.85
N LEU A 206 -15.40 -3.91 -16.26
CA LEU A 206 -14.27 -3.00 -16.49
C LEU A 206 -14.25 -2.48 -17.93
N PRO A 207 -13.66 -1.29 -18.17
CA PRO A 207 -13.36 -0.81 -19.52
C PRO A 207 -12.42 -1.78 -20.25
N ASP A 208 -12.49 -1.78 -21.58
CA ASP A 208 -11.60 -2.59 -22.41
C ASP A 208 -10.13 -2.25 -22.13
N GLY A 209 -9.30 -3.28 -21.98
CA GLY A 209 -7.87 -3.15 -21.68
C GLY A 209 -7.51 -2.91 -20.20
N VAL A 210 -8.49 -2.71 -19.31
CA VAL A 210 -8.25 -2.62 -17.87
C VAL A 210 -8.24 -4.03 -17.26
N LYS A 211 -7.14 -4.38 -16.60
CA LYS A 211 -7.03 -5.65 -15.85
C LYS A 211 -7.73 -5.50 -14.49
N PRO A 212 -8.48 -6.51 -14.02
CA PRO A 212 -9.01 -6.50 -12.66
C PRO A 212 -7.89 -6.50 -11.62
N THR A 213 -7.97 -5.60 -10.64
CA THR A 213 -7.10 -5.64 -9.46
C THR A 213 -7.51 -6.79 -8.55
N ARG A 214 -6.60 -7.73 -8.26
CA ARG A 214 -6.86 -8.79 -7.28
C ARG A 214 -6.79 -8.23 -5.87
N ARG A 215 -7.88 -8.39 -5.12
CA ARG A 215 -8.07 -8.01 -3.73
C ARG A 215 -8.14 -9.29 -2.90
N ILE A 216 -7.23 -9.41 -1.94
CA ILE A 216 -7.25 -10.47 -0.93
C ILE A 216 -7.53 -9.81 0.41
N VAL A 217 -8.45 -10.34 1.21
CA VAL A 217 -8.73 -9.84 2.56
C VAL A 217 -8.65 -11.01 3.52
N THR A 218 -7.93 -10.84 4.61
CA THR A 218 -7.69 -11.87 5.63
C THR A 218 -8.07 -11.36 7.01
N ILE A 219 -8.56 -12.26 7.87
CA ILE A 219 -8.97 -11.93 9.23
C ILE A 219 -8.96 -13.17 10.12
N ASP A 220 -8.89 -12.98 11.43
CA ASP A 220 -9.22 -14.04 12.38
C ASP A 220 -10.70 -13.96 12.73
N ARG A 221 -11.48 -14.99 12.39
CA ARG A 221 -12.91 -15.11 12.77
C ARG A 221 -13.10 -15.94 14.04
N GLU A 222 -12.22 -16.89 14.25
CA GLU A 222 -12.23 -17.81 15.38
C GLU A 222 -10.91 -17.65 16.14
N PRO A 223 -10.89 -17.75 17.48
CA PRO A 223 -9.67 -17.60 18.26
C PRO A 223 -8.54 -18.50 17.74
N GLY A 224 -7.43 -17.87 17.35
CA GLY A 224 -6.24 -18.57 16.88
C GLY A 224 -6.35 -19.19 15.48
N LYS A 225 -7.35 -18.81 14.68
CA LYS A 225 -7.54 -19.31 13.33
C LYS A 225 -7.78 -18.18 12.34
N SER A 226 -6.81 -17.97 11.45
CA SER A 226 -6.94 -17.03 10.34
C SER A 226 -7.61 -17.65 9.12
N SER A 227 -8.38 -16.82 8.43
CA SER A 227 -9.18 -17.20 7.27
C SER A 227 -9.20 -16.10 6.21
N LEU A 228 -9.54 -16.48 4.98
CA LEU A 228 -9.90 -15.54 3.93
C LEU A 228 -11.31 -14.99 4.17
N VAL A 229 -11.41 -13.67 4.06
CA VAL A 229 -12.68 -12.98 3.84
C VAL A 229 -13.07 -13.06 2.37
N CYS A 230 -12.12 -12.75 1.49
CA CYS A 230 -12.26 -12.85 0.05
C CYS A 230 -10.90 -12.96 -0.65
N ASP A 231 -10.93 -13.53 -1.86
CA ASP A 231 -9.85 -13.52 -2.84
C ASP A 231 -10.49 -13.43 -4.22
N GLY A 232 -10.32 -12.29 -4.90
CA GLY A 232 -10.95 -12.06 -6.19
C GLY A 232 -10.75 -10.65 -6.73
N PRO A 233 -11.41 -10.28 -7.83
CA PRO A 233 -11.34 -8.92 -8.34
C PRO A 233 -11.93 -7.91 -7.35
N ALA A 234 -11.33 -6.72 -7.27
CA ALA A 234 -11.81 -5.62 -6.46
C ALA A 234 -13.27 -5.27 -6.80
N PRO A 235 -14.18 -5.24 -5.81
CA PRO A 235 -15.60 -5.15 -6.10
C PRO A 235 -16.10 -3.72 -6.33
N ASP A 236 -15.28 -2.72 -5.98
CA ASP A 236 -15.64 -1.30 -5.99
C ASP A 236 -14.70 -0.53 -6.93
N VAL A 237 -15.18 -0.31 -8.16
CA VAL A 237 -14.39 0.32 -9.23
C VAL A 237 -15.16 1.50 -9.83
N ARG A 238 -14.51 2.66 -9.87
CA ARG A 238 -15.00 3.84 -10.60
C ARG A 238 -14.17 4.09 -11.85
N THR A 239 -14.81 4.64 -12.88
CA THR A 239 -14.20 4.92 -14.19
C THR A 239 -14.38 6.39 -14.55
N ASP A 240 -13.67 6.83 -15.59
CA ASP A 240 -13.82 8.18 -16.14
C ASP A 240 -14.19 8.09 -17.63
N PRO A 241 -15.45 8.39 -18.01
CA PRO A 241 -15.86 8.39 -19.42
C PRO A 241 -15.03 9.34 -20.31
N ALA A 242 -14.43 10.38 -19.73
CA ALA A 242 -13.60 11.33 -20.46
C ALA A 242 -12.16 10.82 -20.67
N ARG A 243 -11.75 9.76 -19.96
CA ARG A 243 -10.48 9.04 -20.13
C ARG A 243 -10.74 7.54 -20.33
N PRO A 244 -11.17 7.11 -21.53
CA PRO A 244 -11.40 5.69 -21.82
C PRO A 244 -10.18 4.84 -21.45
N GLY A 245 -10.40 3.80 -20.64
CA GLY A 245 -9.34 2.96 -20.06
C GLY A 245 -8.86 3.40 -18.68
N TYR A 246 -9.38 4.50 -18.12
CA TYR A 246 -9.16 4.85 -16.72
C TYR A 246 -10.06 4.02 -15.79
N ALA A 247 -9.46 3.48 -14.73
CA ALA A 247 -10.18 2.81 -13.66
C ALA A 247 -9.50 3.08 -12.31
N CYS A 248 -10.31 3.24 -11.27
CA CYS A 248 -9.87 3.35 -9.89
C CYS A 248 -10.57 2.27 -9.07
N ALA A 249 -9.83 1.25 -8.64
CA ALA A 249 -10.31 0.14 -7.83
C ALA A 249 -10.01 0.41 -6.36
N ARG A 250 -11.04 0.63 -5.54
CA ARG A 250 -10.90 0.81 -4.09
C ARG A 250 -10.84 -0.54 -3.39
N LEU A 251 -9.89 -0.72 -2.47
CA LEU A 251 -9.59 -2.02 -1.84
C LEU A 251 -9.95 -2.06 -0.36
N TRP A 252 -9.70 -0.97 0.36
CA TRP A 252 -10.02 -0.86 1.79
C TRP A 252 -10.06 0.59 2.24
N VAL A 253 -10.79 0.86 3.32
CA VAL A 253 -10.84 2.16 3.99
C VAL A 253 -10.72 1.96 5.50
N THR A 254 -9.88 2.74 6.18
CA THR A 254 -9.97 2.89 7.64
C THR A 254 -10.63 4.24 7.94
N ASP A 255 -11.50 4.28 8.94
CA ASP A 255 -12.25 5.49 9.35
C ASP A 255 -11.80 6.06 10.70
N SER A 256 -10.73 5.50 11.27
CA SER A 256 -10.15 5.91 12.54
C SER A 256 -8.69 5.49 12.63
N THR A 257 -7.95 6.16 13.53
CA THR A 257 -6.64 5.72 14.00
C THR A 257 -6.65 5.67 15.53
N PRO A 258 -6.30 4.55 16.17
CA PRO A 258 -5.99 3.26 15.54
C PRO A 258 -7.16 2.72 14.69
N ALA A 259 -6.83 1.98 13.63
CA ALA A 259 -7.80 1.34 12.77
C ALA A 259 -8.58 0.26 13.53
N LYS A 260 -9.81 0.00 13.07
CA LYS A 260 -10.64 -1.09 13.60
C LYS A 260 -10.36 -2.37 12.82
N ILE A 261 -10.25 -3.48 13.55
CA ILE A 261 -10.18 -4.83 12.96
C ILE A 261 -11.62 -5.29 12.70
N VAL A 262 -12.06 -5.14 11.44
CA VAL A 262 -13.44 -5.40 11.01
C VAL A 262 -13.45 -6.21 9.72
N PHE A 263 -14.58 -6.84 9.43
CA PHE A 263 -14.68 -7.79 8.34
C PHE A 263 -14.69 -7.14 6.93
N GLU A 264 -15.33 -5.98 6.78
CA GLU A 264 -15.40 -5.23 5.52
C GLU A 264 -15.55 -3.73 5.78
N THR A 265 -15.00 -2.90 4.89
CA THR A 265 -15.04 -1.42 4.99
C THR A 265 -15.50 -0.73 3.71
N LEU A 266 -15.64 -1.44 2.59
CA LEU A 266 -16.04 -0.82 1.32
C LEU A 266 -17.50 -0.34 1.27
N HIS A 267 -18.30 -0.59 2.31
CA HIS A 267 -19.60 0.06 2.52
C HIS A 267 -19.47 1.56 2.85
N LEU A 268 -18.29 2.02 3.28
CA LEU A 268 -18.02 3.43 3.57
C LEU A 268 -18.08 4.28 2.29
N PRO A 269 -18.41 5.58 2.40
CA PRO A 269 -18.50 6.48 1.25
C PRO A 269 -17.24 6.44 0.40
N TYR A 270 -17.42 6.39 -0.92
CA TYR A 270 -16.31 6.40 -1.86
C TYR A 270 -15.82 7.82 -2.07
N THR A 271 -14.57 8.06 -1.66
CA THR A 271 -13.82 9.31 -1.76
C THR A 271 -12.38 9.01 -2.20
N LEU A 272 -11.70 9.97 -2.84
CA LEU A 272 -10.24 9.87 -3.08
C LEU A 272 -9.45 10.11 -1.80
N GLU A 273 -9.95 11.05 -1.00
CA GLU A 273 -9.39 11.38 0.31
C GLU A 273 -9.91 10.39 1.35
N PRO A 274 -9.09 9.96 2.31
CA PRO A 274 -9.56 9.12 3.39
C PRO A 274 -10.51 9.90 4.32
N PRO A 275 -11.37 9.20 5.10
CA PRO A 275 -12.08 9.81 6.21
C PRO A 275 -11.11 10.48 7.20
N PRO A 276 -11.57 11.44 8.02
CA PRO A 276 -10.75 12.01 9.09
C PRO A 276 -10.16 10.94 10.00
N GLN A 277 -8.86 11.04 10.30
CA GLN A 277 -8.08 10.04 11.02
C GLN A 277 -8.00 8.65 10.35
N GLY A 278 -8.34 8.57 9.06
CA GLY A 278 -8.44 7.32 8.33
C GLY A 278 -7.38 7.14 7.25
N SER A 279 -7.59 6.12 6.43
CA SER A 279 -6.80 5.80 5.24
C SER A 279 -7.67 5.18 4.14
N VAL A 280 -7.20 5.22 2.89
CA VAL A 280 -7.84 4.55 1.75
C VAL A 280 -6.78 3.91 0.86
N CYS A 281 -6.92 2.61 0.60
CA CYS A 281 -6.11 1.88 -0.36
C CYS A 281 -6.86 1.73 -1.68
N ARG A 282 -6.23 2.11 -2.79
CA ARG A 282 -6.78 1.97 -4.13
C ARG A 282 -5.71 1.66 -5.17
N VAL A 283 -6.14 1.15 -6.31
CA VAL A 283 -5.30 0.97 -7.50
C VAL A 283 -5.89 1.75 -8.65
N GLU A 284 -5.08 2.62 -9.24
CA GLU A 284 -5.46 3.43 -10.39
C GLU A 284 -4.76 2.91 -11.66
N THR A 285 -5.54 2.71 -12.72
CA THR A 285 -5.06 2.42 -14.07
C THR A 285 -5.20 3.68 -14.91
N PHE A 286 -4.08 4.16 -15.44
CA PHE A 286 -4.01 5.35 -16.28
C PHE A 286 -3.84 4.95 -17.74
N PRO A 287 -4.81 5.27 -18.64
CA PRO A 287 -4.65 5.03 -20.06
C PRO A 287 -3.67 6.03 -20.67
N PRO A 288 -3.07 5.72 -21.84
CA PRO A 288 -2.27 6.67 -22.61
C PRO A 288 -2.97 8.03 -22.80
N ASP A 289 -2.25 9.10 -22.53
CA ASP A 289 -2.77 10.48 -22.62
C ASP A 289 -3.29 10.79 -24.02
N ASP A 290 -2.63 10.29 -25.06
CA ASP A 290 -3.00 10.52 -26.47
C ASP A 290 -4.43 10.07 -26.81
N ALA A 291 -5.02 9.15 -26.04
CA ALA A 291 -6.40 8.71 -26.26
C ALA A 291 -7.42 9.82 -25.95
N TRP A 292 -7.12 10.71 -25.00
CA TRP A 292 -8.08 11.66 -24.43
C TRP A 292 -7.60 13.12 -24.36
N LYS A 293 -6.29 13.37 -24.46
CA LYS A 293 -5.70 14.72 -24.41
C LYS A 293 -6.31 15.62 -25.48
N GLY A 294 -6.61 16.87 -25.10
CA GLY A 294 -7.27 17.86 -25.96
C GLY A 294 -8.79 17.70 -26.11
N LYS A 295 -9.38 16.60 -25.60
CA LYS A 295 -10.83 16.34 -25.63
C LYS A 295 -11.52 16.59 -24.28
N VAL A 296 -10.74 16.89 -23.25
CA VAL A 296 -11.19 17.04 -21.86
C VAL A 296 -11.10 18.52 -21.45
N GLY A 297 -12.19 19.07 -20.92
CA GLY A 297 -12.24 20.41 -20.35
C GLY A 297 -12.75 20.44 -18.91
N ALA A 298 -13.02 21.63 -18.38
CA ALA A 298 -13.45 21.85 -17.00
C ALA A 298 -14.64 20.96 -16.59
N ALA A 299 -15.65 20.84 -17.46
CA ALA A 299 -16.87 20.11 -17.16
C ALA A 299 -16.60 18.61 -16.92
N GLN A 300 -15.77 17.98 -17.77
CA GLN A 300 -15.40 16.58 -17.63
C GLN A 300 -14.55 16.35 -16.37
N VAL A 301 -13.56 17.20 -16.12
CA VAL A 301 -12.71 17.11 -14.92
C VAL A 301 -13.55 17.25 -13.65
N GLN A 302 -14.44 18.23 -13.60
CA GLN A 302 -15.35 18.43 -12.46
C GLN A 302 -16.33 17.25 -12.28
N ALA A 303 -16.81 16.67 -13.38
CA ALA A 303 -17.64 15.47 -13.33
C ALA A 303 -16.86 14.28 -12.75
N PHE A 304 -15.59 14.08 -13.16
CA PHE A 304 -14.72 13.06 -12.59
C PHE A 304 -14.56 13.22 -11.08
N TYR A 305 -14.14 14.38 -10.58
CA TYR A 305 -13.91 14.58 -9.15
C TYR A 305 -15.18 14.45 -8.30
N ARG A 306 -16.34 14.89 -8.83
CA ARG A 306 -17.65 14.60 -8.22
C ARG A 306 -17.95 13.10 -8.19
N ALA A 307 -17.75 12.42 -9.32
CA ALA A 307 -17.96 10.98 -9.44
C ALA A 307 -16.99 10.19 -8.56
N MET A 308 -15.83 10.75 -8.19
CA MET A 308 -14.89 10.15 -7.24
C MET A 308 -15.19 10.49 -5.78
N GLY A 309 -16.23 11.30 -5.50
CA GLY A 309 -16.60 11.70 -4.14
C GLY A 309 -15.71 12.78 -3.52
N SER A 310 -14.77 13.35 -4.28
CA SER A 310 -13.83 14.38 -3.82
C SER A 310 -13.85 15.59 -4.75
N PRO A 311 -14.99 16.31 -4.90
CA PRO A 311 -15.09 17.47 -5.80
C PRO A 311 -14.09 18.58 -5.44
N GLY A 312 -13.75 18.74 -4.16
CA GLY A 312 -12.81 19.74 -3.67
C GLY A 312 -11.34 19.45 -3.98
N ALA A 313 -11.00 18.22 -4.41
CA ALA A 313 -9.63 17.88 -4.77
C ALA A 313 -9.18 18.52 -6.08
N SER A 314 -10.12 18.86 -6.97
CA SER A 314 -9.80 19.47 -8.26
C SER A 314 -9.26 20.89 -8.11
N THR A 315 -8.13 21.14 -8.74
CA THR A 315 -7.52 22.48 -8.85
C THR A 315 -7.48 22.95 -10.30
N TRP A 316 -8.41 22.44 -11.12
CA TRP A 316 -8.46 22.73 -12.55
C TRP A 316 -8.35 24.23 -12.83
N SER A 317 -7.53 24.57 -13.82
CA SER A 317 -7.54 25.87 -14.47
C SER A 317 -7.09 25.73 -15.92
N PRO A 318 -7.40 26.68 -16.82
CA PRO A 318 -6.92 26.66 -18.21
C PRO A 318 -5.39 26.71 -18.33
N LEU A 319 -4.70 27.18 -17.28
CA LEU A 319 -3.25 27.33 -17.24
C LEU A 319 -2.56 26.22 -16.44
N ALA A 320 -3.32 25.26 -15.89
CA ALA A 320 -2.75 24.15 -15.16
C ALA A 320 -1.85 23.30 -16.07
N PRO A 321 -0.71 22.79 -15.59
CA PRO A 321 0.19 21.95 -16.39
C PRO A 321 -0.48 20.64 -16.84
N HIS A 322 -1.54 20.22 -16.14
CA HIS A 322 -2.34 19.06 -16.47
C HIS A 322 -3.83 19.31 -16.13
N PRO A 323 -4.81 18.86 -16.94
CA PRO A 323 -6.23 19.13 -16.68
C PRO A 323 -6.72 18.49 -15.37
N TYR A 324 -6.14 17.36 -14.96
CA TYR A 324 -6.44 16.67 -13.71
C TYR A 324 -5.50 17.04 -12.56
N MET A 325 -4.92 18.25 -12.56
CA MET A 325 -4.25 18.72 -11.34
C MET A 325 -5.21 18.64 -10.14
N GLN A 326 -4.67 18.17 -9.02
CA GLN A 326 -5.38 17.98 -7.77
C GLN A 326 -4.51 18.30 -6.56
N LYS A 327 -5.18 18.61 -5.45
CA LYS A 327 -4.54 18.76 -4.15
C LYS A 327 -5.48 18.23 -3.07
N THR A 328 -4.95 17.33 -2.25
CA THR A 328 -5.65 16.72 -1.13
C THR A 328 -4.82 16.91 0.14
N ARG A 329 -5.48 16.94 1.30
CA ARG A 329 -4.78 17.03 2.59
C ARG A 329 -4.39 15.64 3.06
N THR A 330 -3.54 14.97 2.29
CA THR A 330 -3.17 13.56 2.51
C THR A 330 -1.67 13.33 2.46
N LEU A 331 -1.24 12.32 3.20
CA LEU A 331 0.03 11.64 3.00
C LEU A 331 -0.24 10.42 2.12
N ASP A 332 0.28 10.40 0.88
CA ASP A 332 0.07 9.28 -0.03
C ASP A 332 1.34 8.47 -0.24
N PHE A 333 1.21 7.15 -0.24
CA PHE A 333 2.23 6.21 -0.68
C PHE A 333 1.81 5.63 -2.03
N CYS A 334 2.52 6.03 -3.09
CA CYS A 334 2.20 5.64 -4.45
C CYS A 334 3.27 4.67 -4.95
N VAL A 335 2.89 3.44 -5.30
CA VAL A 335 3.78 2.42 -5.85
C VAL A 335 3.43 2.19 -7.31
N VAL A 336 4.37 2.44 -8.22
CA VAL A 336 4.16 2.13 -9.64
C VAL A 336 4.29 0.61 -9.82
N LEU A 337 3.20 -0.05 -10.17
CA LEU A 337 3.11 -1.50 -10.32
C LEU A 337 3.42 -1.96 -11.75
N GLU A 338 2.90 -1.24 -12.75
CA GLU A 338 3.07 -1.56 -14.17
C GLU A 338 3.27 -0.29 -14.99
N GLY A 339 4.10 -0.36 -16.02
CA GLY A 339 4.30 0.71 -16.99
C GLY A 339 5.18 1.86 -16.50
N GLU A 340 4.99 3.02 -17.14
CA GLU A 340 5.72 4.27 -16.89
C GLU A 340 4.70 5.39 -16.75
N ILE A 341 4.93 6.29 -15.79
CA ILE A 341 4.03 7.41 -15.51
C ILE A 341 4.83 8.64 -15.11
N VAL A 342 4.30 9.83 -15.42
CA VAL A 342 4.90 11.10 -15.04
C VAL A 342 4.11 11.71 -13.90
N LEU A 343 4.78 11.95 -12.78
CA LEU A 343 4.27 12.81 -11.71
C LEU A 343 4.49 14.27 -12.12
N VAL A 344 3.41 15.01 -12.30
CA VAL A 344 3.42 16.43 -12.65
C VAL A 344 3.23 17.25 -11.37
N LEU A 345 4.17 18.14 -11.06
CA LEU A 345 4.11 19.10 -9.95
C LEU A 345 4.11 20.54 -10.49
N ASP A 346 4.00 21.53 -9.62
CA ASP A 346 4.02 22.95 -10.02
C ASP A 346 5.36 23.39 -10.59
N THR A 347 6.45 22.83 -10.05
CA THR A 347 7.82 23.29 -10.34
C THR A 347 8.59 22.35 -11.25
N GLN A 348 8.16 21.11 -11.40
CA GLN A 348 8.87 20.07 -12.13
C GLN A 348 7.96 18.89 -12.46
N GLU A 349 8.47 18.01 -13.32
CA GLU A 349 7.87 16.71 -13.61
C GLU A 349 8.88 15.60 -13.34
N VAL A 350 8.40 14.43 -12.92
CA VAL A 350 9.25 13.28 -12.59
C VAL A 350 8.77 12.06 -13.34
N ALA A 351 9.65 11.48 -14.17
CA ALA A 351 9.39 10.20 -14.81
C ALA A 351 9.62 9.06 -13.81
N LEU A 352 8.61 8.18 -13.71
CA LEU A 352 8.55 7.04 -12.82
C LEU A 352 8.28 5.78 -13.64
N LYS A 353 8.78 4.65 -13.18
CA LYS A 353 8.56 3.33 -13.78
C LYS A 353 8.20 2.30 -12.72
N ALA A 354 7.73 1.13 -13.15
CA ALA A 354 7.44 0.01 -12.25
C ALA A 354 8.56 -0.24 -11.22
N GLY A 355 8.18 -0.28 -9.94
CA GLY A 355 9.08 -0.39 -8.79
C GLY A 355 9.51 0.92 -8.14
N ASP A 356 9.30 2.07 -8.80
CA ASP A 356 9.51 3.39 -8.17
C ASP A 356 8.37 3.71 -7.18
N VAL A 357 8.70 4.43 -6.12
CA VAL A 357 7.76 4.85 -5.08
C VAL A 357 7.72 6.37 -4.98
N VAL A 358 6.53 6.94 -4.80
CA VAL A 358 6.34 8.34 -4.40
C VAL A 358 5.79 8.41 -2.98
N ILE A 359 6.40 9.23 -2.14
CA ILE A 359 5.82 9.70 -0.87
C ILE A 359 5.29 11.11 -1.11
N GLN A 360 3.97 11.23 -1.18
CA GLN A 360 3.32 12.47 -1.52
C GLN A 360 2.80 13.18 -0.28
N ARG A 361 3.21 14.43 -0.04
CA ARG A 361 2.93 15.15 1.20
C ARG A 361 2.06 16.37 0.97
N GLY A 362 0.77 16.15 0.71
CA GLY A 362 -0.21 17.22 0.51
C GLY A 362 0.11 18.16 -0.66
N THR A 363 0.86 17.68 -1.65
CA THR A 363 1.33 18.51 -2.76
C THR A 363 0.33 18.57 -3.90
N HIS A 364 0.28 19.73 -4.56
CA HIS A 364 -0.45 19.91 -5.80
C HIS A 364 0.17 19.05 -6.91
N HIS A 365 -0.57 18.15 -7.53
CA HIS A 365 0.00 17.19 -8.47
C HIS A 365 -1.00 16.66 -9.50
N ALA A 366 -0.50 16.00 -10.54
CA ALA A 366 -1.27 15.13 -11.42
C ALA A 366 -0.41 13.94 -11.89
N TRP A 367 -1.09 12.96 -12.49
CA TRP A 367 -0.48 11.81 -13.13
C TRP A 367 -0.73 11.86 -14.64
N SER A 368 0.33 11.77 -15.44
CA SER A 368 0.30 11.82 -16.91
C SER A 368 0.96 10.56 -17.47
N ASN A 369 0.22 9.80 -18.29
CA ASN A 369 0.74 8.61 -18.95
C ASN A 369 1.07 8.92 -20.40
N ARG A 370 2.32 9.31 -20.65
CA ARG A 370 2.81 9.69 -21.99
C ARG A 370 3.32 8.49 -22.79
N SER A 371 3.14 7.27 -22.26
CA SER A 371 3.52 6.04 -22.94
C SER A 371 2.37 5.54 -23.83
N THR A 372 2.61 4.47 -24.58
CA THR A 372 1.60 3.84 -25.45
C THR A 372 0.83 2.70 -24.76
N ARG A 373 1.09 2.44 -23.48
CA ARG A 373 0.47 1.34 -22.71
C ARG A 373 -0.11 1.88 -21.40
N PRO A 374 -1.11 1.21 -20.80
CA PRO A 374 -1.59 1.60 -19.48
C PRO A 374 -0.48 1.57 -18.42
N ALA A 375 -0.55 2.48 -17.47
CA ALA A 375 0.26 2.48 -16.26
C ALA A 375 -0.62 2.18 -15.05
N VAL A 376 -0.12 1.41 -14.08
CA VAL A 376 -0.88 0.99 -12.90
C VAL A 376 -0.15 1.44 -11.65
N VAL A 377 -0.85 2.14 -10.75
CA VAL A 377 -0.29 2.67 -9.51
C VAL A 377 -1.18 2.26 -8.33
N ALA A 378 -0.59 1.62 -7.32
CA ALA A 378 -1.25 1.44 -6.02
C ALA A 378 -1.03 2.70 -5.19
N ILE A 379 -2.09 3.24 -4.60
CA ILE A 379 -2.06 4.45 -3.79
C ILE A 379 -2.72 4.15 -2.45
N ALA A 380 -1.95 4.29 -1.37
CA ALA A 380 -2.47 4.32 -0.02
C ALA A 380 -2.43 5.76 0.50
N SER A 381 -3.58 6.37 0.70
CA SER A 381 -3.72 7.75 1.18
C SER A 381 -4.12 7.75 2.65
N HIS A 382 -3.41 8.52 3.47
CA HIS A 382 -3.65 8.70 4.90
C HIS A 382 -4.07 10.15 5.19
N ASP A 383 -4.97 10.36 6.15
CA ASP A 383 -5.40 11.71 6.53
C ASP A 383 -4.18 12.51 7.01
N GLY A 384 -4.10 13.76 6.57
CA GLY A 384 -2.99 14.65 6.88
C GLY A 384 -3.45 15.91 7.60
N ARG A 385 -2.51 16.60 8.24
CA ARG A 385 -2.70 17.94 8.80
C ARG A 385 -1.63 18.90 8.26
N PRO A 386 -1.93 20.21 8.17
CA PRO A 386 -0.97 21.20 7.70
C PRO A 386 0.38 21.10 8.39
#